data_AF-A0A967JND0-F1
#
_entry.id   AF-A0A967JND0-F1
#
_cell.length_a   1.000
_cell.length_b   1.000
_cell.length_c   1.000
_cell.angle_alpha   90.00
_cell.angle_beta   90.00
_cell.angle_gamma   90.00
#
_symmetry.space_group_name_H-M   'P 1'
#
loop_
_entity.id
_entity.type
_entity.pdbx_description
1 polymer ?
#
loop_
_entity_poly.entity_id
_entity_poly.type
_entity_poly.pdbx_seq_one_letter_code
_entity_poly.pdbx_strand_id
1 'polypeptide(L)'
;MSSFGTFASALLQIPGVDAPQLSPMEWIQKTWLDGGWMMYFLGACALLGLVVIVWKLADLSVKGARTRTFLREVDTLLSERRINDALALARESSAPAARI
;
A
#
# COMPACT_ATOMS: atom_id res chain seq x y z
N MET A 1 45.26 -25.02 18.36
CA MET A 1 44.15 -24.07 18.09
C MET A 1 44.34 -23.35 16.73
N SER A 2 44.70 -24.07 15.67
CA SER A 2 45.05 -23.49 14.35
C SER A 2 44.19 -23.99 13.19
N SER A 3 43.40 -25.05 13.39
CA SER A 3 42.59 -25.65 12.31
C SER A 3 41.29 -24.89 12.03
N PHE A 4 40.63 -24.35 13.06
CA PHE A 4 39.34 -23.65 12.92
C PHE A 4 39.48 -22.31 12.17
N GLY A 5 40.60 -21.60 12.33
CA GLY A 5 40.90 -20.39 11.58
C GLY A 5 41.17 -20.64 10.10
N THR A 6 41.82 -21.76 9.77
CA THR A 6 42.05 -22.20 8.39
C THR A 6 40.75 -22.69 7.73
N PHE A 7 39.87 -23.35 8.48
CA PHE A 7 38.53 -23.69 8.00
C PHE A 7 37.66 -22.45 7.79
N ALA A 8 37.72 -21.47 8.69
CA ALA A 8 37.00 -20.20 8.53
C ALA A 8 37.52 -19.38 7.33
N SER A 9 38.84 -19.33 7.12
CA SER A 9 39.41 -18.67 5.94
C SER A 9 39.14 -19.45 4.65
N ALA A 10 39.09 -20.78 4.71
CA ALA A 10 38.70 -21.63 3.57
C ALA A 10 37.21 -21.49 3.23
N LEU A 11 36.32 -21.31 4.22
CA LEU A 11 34.89 -21.01 4.00
C LEU A 11 34.69 -19.63 3.36
N LEU A 12 35.48 -18.63 3.75
CA LEU A 12 35.51 -17.32 3.09
C LEU A 12 36.11 -17.37 1.68
N GLN A 13 36.92 -18.39 1.37
CA GLN A 13 37.50 -18.61 0.04
C GLN A 13 36.65 -19.51 -0.84
N ILE A 14 35.47 -19.99 -0.41
CA ILE A 14 34.57 -20.74 -1.31
C ILE A 14 34.13 -19.78 -2.43
N PRO A 15 34.59 -19.99 -3.67
CA PRO A 15 34.24 -19.12 -4.78
C PRO A 15 32.72 -19.27 -5.05
N GLY A 16 31.98 -18.20 -4.82
CA GLY A 16 30.51 -18.16 -4.91
C GLY A 16 29.78 -17.74 -3.63
N VAL A 17 30.49 -17.55 -2.50
CA VAL A 17 29.91 -16.97 -1.26
C VAL A 17 30.10 -15.44 -1.18
N ASP A 18 30.78 -14.85 -2.16
CA ASP A 18 30.65 -13.41 -2.42
C ASP A 18 29.26 -13.20 -3.00
N ALA A 19 28.29 -12.82 -2.16
CA ALA A 19 27.04 -12.25 -2.64
C ALA A 19 27.42 -11.18 -3.68
N PRO A 20 27.05 -11.34 -4.96
CA PRO A 20 27.47 -10.42 -5.98
C PRO A 20 27.09 -9.02 -5.49
N GLN A 21 28.07 -8.11 -5.38
CA GLN A 21 27.81 -6.71 -5.03
C GLN A 21 27.12 -6.05 -6.23
N LEU A 22 25.89 -6.48 -6.49
CA LEU A 22 25.03 -5.95 -7.51
C LEU A 22 24.50 -4.63 -7.00
N SER A 23 24.54 -3.62 -7.86
CA SER A 23 23.71 -2.44 -7.64
C SER A 23 22.24 -2.86 -7.53
N PRO A 24 21.38 -2.10 -6.83
CA PRO A 24 19.97 -2.46 -6.66
C PRO A 24 19.26 -2.72 -8.00
N MET A 25 19.65 -2.02 -9.07
CA MET A 25 19.12 -2.24 -10.41
C MET A 25 19.57 -3.58 -11.00
N GLU A 26 20.86 -3.92 -10.88
CA GLU A 26 21.39 -5.19 -11.39
C GLU A 26 20.83 -6.38 -10.60
N TRP A 27 20.54 -6.20 -9.31
CA TRP A 27 19.86 -7.21 -8.50
C TRP A 27 18.44 -7.49 -9.01
N ILE A 28 17.65 -6.43 -9.27
CA ILE A 28 16.29 -6.57 -9.83
C ILE A 28 16.35 -7.24 -11.21
N GLN A 29 17.24 -6.79 -12.09
CA GLN A 29 17.38 -7.37 -13.43
C GLN A 29 17.78 -8.84 -13.38
N LYS A 30 18.75 -9.19 -12.52
CA LYS A 30 19.17 -10.59 -12.33
C LYS A 30 18.02 -11.44 -11.81
N THR A 31 17.32 -10.99 -10.77
CA THR A 31 16.17 -11.71 -10.21
C THR A 31 15.05 -11.87 -11.25
N TRP A 32 14.83 -10.86 -12.10
CA TRP A 32 13.80 -10.94 -13.13
C TRP A 32 14.15 -11.91 -14.26
N LEU A 33 15.43 -11.92 -14.69
CA LEU A 33 15.95 -12.84 -15.69
C LEU A 33 16.02 -14.28 -15.14
N ASP A 34 16.50 -14.47 -13.91
CA ASP A 34 16.64 -15.77 -13.26
C ASP A 34 15.29 -16.41 -12.92
N GLY A 35 14.25 -15.61 -12.64
CA GLY A 35 12.89 -16.11 -12.40
C GLY A 35 12.13 -16.57 -13.64
N GLY A 36 12.69 -16.35 -14.84
CA GLY A 36 12.15 -16.84 -16.10
C GLY A 36 10.69 -16.41 -16.35
N TRP A 37 9.94 -17.26 -17.06
CA TRP A 37 8.57 -16.96 -17.49
C TRP A 37 7.59 -16.73 -16.33
N MET A 38 7.83 -17.35 -15.17
CA MET A 38 6.97 -17.21 -13.99
C MET A 38 6.96 -15.79 -13.41
N MET A 39 8.06 -15.06 -13.55
CA MET A 39 8.18 -13.71 -13.00
C MET A 39 7.28 -12.70 -13.72
N TYR A 40 6.89 -12.95 -14.98
CA TYR A 40 5.95 -12.10 -15.70
C TYR A 40 4.55 -12.11 -15.07
N PHE A 41 4.06 -13.28 -14.66
CA PHE A 41 2.77 -13.39 -13.97
C PHE A 41 2.82 -12.76 -12.59
N LEU A 42 3.91 -12.98 -11.85
CA LEU A 42 4.12 -12.33 -10.55
C LEU A 42 4.16 -10.80 -10.69
N GLY A 43 4.87 -10.29 -11.69
CA GLY A 43 4.91 -8.86 -12.01
C GLY A 43 3.54 -8.31 -12.37
N ALA A 44 2.76 -9.04 -13.18
CA ALA A 44 1.40 -8.64 -13.56
C ALA A 44 0.45 -8.61 -12.35
N CYS A 45 0.50 -9.61 -11.48
CA CYS A 45 -0.29 -9.63 -10.24
C CYS A 45 0.13 -8.50 -9.29
N ALA A 46 1.42 -8.23 -9.15
CA ALA A 46 1.92 -7.13 -8.33
C ALA A 46 1.45 -5.77 -8.86
N LEU A 47 1.50 -5.56 -10.18
CA LEU A 47 1.00 -4.33 -10.82
C LEU A 47 -0.51 -4.17 -10.63
N LEU A 48 -1.29 -5.22 -10.88
CA LEU A 48 -2.74 -5.19 -10.68
C LEU A 48 -3.11 -4.94 -9.22
N GLY A 49 -2.42 -5.60 -8.28
CA GLY A 49 -2.57 -5.37 -6.85
C GLY A 49 -2.29 -3.91 -6.49
N LEU A 50 -1.21 -3.34 -7.00
CA LEU A 50 -0.86 -1.94 -6.79
C LEU A 50 -1.95 -0.99 -7.32
N VAL A 51 -2.45 -1.23 -8.53
CA VAL A 51 -3.54 -0.42 -9.11
C VAL A 51 -4.80 -0.47 -8.25
N VAL A 52 -5.20 -1.66 -7.80
CA VAL A 52 -6.37 -1.83 -6.93
C VAL A 52 -6.17 -1.12 -5.59
N ILE A 53 -4.97 -1.22 -5.00
CA ILE A 53 -4.65 -0.52 -3.75
C ILE A 53 -4.78 0.98 -3.91
N VAL A 54 -4.19 1.57 -4.96
CA VAL A 54 -4.26 3.01 -5.21
C VAL A 54 -5.70 3.45 -5.46
N TRP A 55 -6.45 2.71 -6.28
CA TRP A 55 -7.86 3.02 -6.55
C TRP A 55 -8.71 2.94 -5.27
N LYS A 56 -8.49 1.91 -4.46
CA LYS A 56 -9.22 1.74 -3.20
C LYS A 56 -8.88 2.82 -2.18
N LEU A 57 -7.61 3.21 -2.10
CA LEU A 57 -7.17 4.29 -1.22
C LEU A 57 -7.81 5.62 -1.63
N ALA A 58 -7.82 5.95 -2.92
CA ALA A 58 -8.48 7.14 -3.43
C ALA A 58 -9.99 7.13 -3.13
N ASP A 59 -10.68 6.02 -3.39
CA ASP A 59 -12.11 5.85 -3.11
C ASP A 59 -12.43 6.04 -1.62
N LEU A 60 -11.61 5.46 -0.73
CA LEU A 60 -11.76 5.63 0.71
C LEU A 60 -11.50 7.08 1.15
N SER A 61 -10.44 7.71 0.67
CA SER A 61 -10.10 9.09 1.02
C SER A 61 -11.21 10.06 0.62
N VAL A 62 -11.80 9.90 -0.57
CA VAL A 62 -12.90 10.74 -1.04
C VAL A 62 -14.17 10.53 -0.19
N LYS A 63 -14.54 9.28 0.09
CA LYS A 63 -15.71 8.96 0.92
C LYS A 63 -15.55 9.48 2.35
N GLY A 64 -14.35 9.35 2.92
CA GLY A 64 -14.03 9.89 4.25
C GLY A 64 -14.12 11.41 4.30
N ALA A 65 -13.53 12.11 3.32
CA ALA A 65 -13.59 13.56 3.23
C ALA A 65 -15.05 14.06 3.11
N ARG A 66 -15.84 13.46 2.22
CA ARG A 66 -17.25 13.84 2.02
C ARG A 66 -18.09 13.63 3.27
N THR A 67 -17.84 12.55 4.02
CA THR A 67 -18.51 12.28 5.30
C THR A 67 -18.16 13.34 6.34
N ARG A 68 -16.88 13.73 6.44
CA ARG A 68 -16.44 14.76 7.39
C ARG A 68 -17.06 16.12 7.10
N THR A 69 -17.16 16.51 5.82
CA THR A 69 -17.80 17.77 5.42
C THR A 69 -19.29 17.73 5.75
N PHE A 70 -19.99 16.65 5.39
CA PHE A 70 -21.40 16.46 5.71
C PHE A 70 -21.68 16.54 7.21
N LEU A 71 -20.88 15.86 8.04
CA LEU A 71 -21.03 15.92 9.50
C LEU A 71 -20.84 17.33 10.06
N ARG A 72 -19.91 18.12 9.50
CA ARG A 72 -19.73 19.53 9.91
C ARG A 72 -20.93 20.41 9.54
N GLU A 73 -21.53 20.20 8.37
CA GLU A 73 -22.72 20.93 7.95
C GLU A 73 -23.92 20.60 8.85
N VAL A 74 -24.13 19.31 9.15
CA VAL A 74 -25.17 18.88 10.09
C VAL A 74 -24.94 19.44 11.49
N ASP A 75 -23.70 19.38 11.99
CA ASP A 75 -23.34 19.92 13.31
C ASP A 75 -23.61 21.44 13.41
N THR A 76 -23.31 22.18 12.34
CA THR A 76 -23.60 23.62 12.27
C THR A 76 -25.11 23.89 12.34
N LEU A 77 -25.92 23.17 11.58
CA LEU A 77 -27.39 23.33 11.60
C LEU A 77 -28.02 22.94 12.95
N LEU A 78 -27.46 21.92 13.62
CA LEU A 78 -27.89 21.54 14.97
C LEU A 78 -27.54 22.64 16.00
N SER A 79 -26.38 23.27 15.88
CA SER A 79 -25.98 24.39 16.74
C SER A 79 -26.92 25.60 16.62
N GLU A 80 -27.48 25.82 15.42
CA GLU A 80 -28.46 26.88 15.13
C GLU A 80 -29.90 26.51 15.56
N ARG A 81 -30.10 25.33 16.19
CA ARG A 81 -31.41 24.73 16.50
C ARG A 81 -32.31 24.50 15.27
N ARG A 82 -31.74 24.41 14.07
CA ARG A 82 -32.47 24.20 12.80
C ARG A 82 -32.57 22.71 12.46
N ILE A 83 -33.28 21.97 13.32
CA ILE A 83 -33.32 20.51 13.25
C ILE A 83 -34.02 19.99 11.99
N ASN A 84 -35.05 20.69 11.50
CA ASN A 84 -35.75 20.33 10.27
C ASN A 84 -34.85 20.41 9.03
N ASP A 85 -34.00 21.44 8.97
CA ASP A 85 -33.08 21.65 7.85
C ASP A 85 -31.94 20.61 7.88
N ALA A 86 -31.45 20.27 9.07
CA ALA A 86 -30.48 19.17 9.24
C ALA A 86 -31.05 17.82 8.76
N LEU A 87 -32.32 17.55 9.06
CA LEU A 87 -33.04 16.35 8.61
C LEU A 87 -33.24 16.32 7.09
N ALA A 88 -33.55 17.47 6.47
CA ALA A 88 -33.65 17.58 5.02
C ALA A 88 -32.28 17.35 4.35
N LEU A 89 -31.22 17.96 4.89
CA LEU A 89 -29.84 17.79 4.40
C LEU A 89 -29.38 16.33 4.49
N ALA A 90 -29.74 15.62 5.56
CA ALA A 90 -29.46 14.21 5.71
C ALA A 90 -30.22 13.34 4.67
N ARG A 91 -31.47 13.68 4.35
CA ARG A 91 -32.23 12.93 3.32
C ARG A 91 -31.68 13.08 1.91
N GLU A 92 -31.10 14.24 1.58
CA GLU A 92 -30.54 14.52 0.25
C GLU A 92 -29.08 14.08 0.09
N SER A 93 -28.37 13.90 1.21
CA SER A 93 -26.95 13.54 1.19
C SER A 93 -26.72 12.07 0.88
N SER A 94 -25.85 11.80 -0.11
CA SER A 94 -25.36 10.45 -0.41
C SER A 94 -24.18 10.04 0.48
N ALA A 95 -23.87 10.79 1.54
CA ALA A 95 -22.79 10.45 2.45
C ALA A 95 -23.20 9.24 3.32
N PRO A 96 -22.26 8.33 3.65
CA PRO A 96 -22.54 7.18 4.52
C PRO A 96 -23.18 7.56 5.86
N ALA A 97 -22.72 8.67 6.46
CA ALA A 97 -23.24 9.16 7.75
C ALA A 97 -24.66 9.73 7.67
N ALA A 98 -25.18 10.01 6.48
CA ALA A 98 -26.54 10.53 6.30
C ALA A 98 -27.62 9.45 6.49
N ARG A 99 -27.22 8.17 6.48
CA ARG A 99 -28.12 7.01 6.65
C ARG A 99 -28.22 6.52 8.10
N ILE A 100 -27.48 7.14 9.02
CA ILE A 100 -27.45 6.85 10.46
C ILE A 100 -28.35 7.89 11.13
#